data_AF-A0A383RE04-F1
#
_entry.id   AF-A0A383RE04-F1
#
_cell.length_a   1.000
_cell.length_b   1.000
_cell.length_c   1.000
_cell.angle_alpha   90.00
_cell.angle_beta   90.00
_cell.angle_gamma   90.00
#
_symmetry.space_group_name_H-M   'P 1'
#
loop_
_entity.id
_entity.type
_entity.pdbx_description
1 polymer ?
#
loop_
_entity_poly.entity_id
_entity_poly.type
_entity_poly.pdbx_seq_one_letter_code
_entity_poly.pdbx_strand_id
1 'polypeptide(L)'
;MLKRNMTIMLLFTLILSLFASTGSAYRNAIDEQSNPLLDSKEVLNYLFWTKDDKLKADVALLQTALGLSDQQMTQLKDMGLKERNSARALQLQSQSLTVDSYNAKADTLFQVRNAALQSLLQDKYTSFEEWMTKWWADEKEYRNTWLKTKYSANADVPRISGIFATQYDPDISGSYEVALPDKYIKFANKGWISNIPVQLRGTYGNPKYVVNVYNPNTVKSALGVEVKDVGPWNVDDNYWDTANGSNPRRFGSGLALGTPASTAAYYNNWNNGKDAQGRKVLNPAGIDLSPGVAATLGLATNENAWIDVRYEYLP
;
A
#
# COMPACT_ATOMS: atom_id res chain seq x y z
N MET A 1 -50.32 63.26 33.27
CA MET A 1 -51.06 62.64 32.15
C MET A 1 -50.49 61.24 31.93
N LEU A 2 -51.38 60.24 31.96
CA LEU A 2 -51.35 58.88 31.37
C LEU A 2 -50.03 58.07 31.35
N LYS A 3 -49.98 56.76 31.61
CA LYS A 3 -50.90 55.72 32.12
C LYS A 3 -50.01 54.49 32.39
N ARG A 4 -50.46 53.68 33.33
CA ARG A 4 -49.92 52.39 33.81
C ARG A 4 -50.13 51.26 32.79
N ASN A 5 -49.32 50.18 32.92
CA ASN A 5 -49.55 48.73 32.62
C ASN A 5 -48.35 48.14 31.84
N MET A 6 -47.48 47.28 32.38
CA MET A 6 -47.61 45.94 32.98
C MET A 6 -47.69 44.80 31.93
N THR A 7 -46.84 43.78 32.17
CA THR A 7 -46.93 42.35 31.84
C THR A 7 -46.39 41.77 30.49
N ILE A 8 -45.37 40.90 30.66
CA ILE A 8 -45.25 39.49 30.19
C ILE A 8 -44.45 39.14 28.91
N MET A 9 -43.40 38.35 29.17
CA MET A 9 -42.81 37.19 28.46
C MET A 9 -42.89 37.12 26.92
N LEU A 10 -41.75 36.85 26.28
CA LEU A 10 -41.28 35.47 26.08
C LEU A 10 -39.84 35.46 25.54
N LEU A 11 -39.00 34.66 26.19
CA LEU A 11 -37.72 34.19 25.67
C LEU A 11 -38.01 33.35 24.41
N PHE A 12 -37.54 33.80 23.25
CA PHE A 12 -37.36 32.91 22.09
C PHE A 12 -35.87 32.75 21.83
N THR A 13 -35.36 31.60 22.26
CA THR A 13 -34.08 31.02 21.84
C THR A 13 -34.12 30.82 20.32
N LEU A 14 -33.41 31.66 19.58
CA LEU A 14 -33.06 31.38 18.19
C LEU A 14 -31.72 30.64 18.18
N ILE A 15 -31.78 29.31 18.17
CA ILE A 15 -30.63 28.46 17.85
C ILE A 15 -30.38 28.63 16.35
N LEU A 16 -29.43 29.50 15.99
CA LEU A 16 -28.89 29.56 14.65
C LEU A 16 -27.67 28.63 14.59
N SER A 17 -27.91 27.38 14.23
CA SER A 17 -26.87 26.43 13.85
C SER A 17 -26.31 26.82 12.48
N LEU A 18 -25.23 27.60 12.48
CA LEU A 18 -24.35 27.70 11.31
C LEU A 18 -23.17 26.74 11.49
N PHE A 19 -23.16 25.75 10.59
CA PHE A 19 -22.05 24.86 10.33
C PHE A 19 -20.79 25.65 9.98
N ALA A 20 -19.94 25.89 10.98
CA ALA A 20 -18.52 26.12 10.72
C ALA A 20 -17.93 24.76 10.34
N SER A 21 -17.59 24.62 9.06
CA SER A 21 -16.81 23.51 8.53
C SER A 21 -15.60 23.26 9.45
N THR A 22 -15.53 22.08 10.02
CA THR A 22 -14.46 21.60 10.90
C THR A 22 -13.17 21.34 10.11
N GLY A 23 -12.65 22.38 9.46
CA GLY A 23 -11.28 22.45 8.99
C GLY A 23 -10.35 22.86 10.12
N SER A 24 -10.33 22.12 11.23
CA SER A 24 -9.33 22.29 12.31
C SER A 24 -9.45 21.16 13.35
N ALA A 25 -9.19 19.93 12.93
CA ALA A 25 -8.86 18.81 13.84
C ALA A 25 -8.05 17.67 13.19
N TYR A 26 -7.63 17.79 11.92
CA TYR A 26 -6.73 16.83 11.24
C TYR A 26 -5.24 17.17 11.44
N ARG A 27 -4.91 17.75 12.59
CA ARG A 27 -3.55 17.80 13.15
C ARG A 27 -3.57 17.08 14.51
N ASN A 28 -4.07 15.86 14.53
CA ASN A 28 -3.78 14.95 15.63
C ASN A 28 -2.55 14.16 15.20
N ALA A 29 -1.43 14.48 15.85
CA ALA A 29 -0.15 13.78 15.85
C ALA A 29 0.21 13.09 14.52
N ILE A 30 1.05 13.74 13.73
CA ILE A 30 2.01 12.95 12.94
C ILE A 30 2.69 12.07 13.99
N ASP A 31 2.54 10.75 13.84
CA ASP A 31 3.30 9.75 14.58
C ASP A 31 4.77 9.91 14.17
N GLU A 32 5.40 10.95 14.72
CA GLU A 32 6.69 11.51 14.31
C GLU A 32 7.84 10.54 14.60
N GLN A 33 7.59 9.45 15.33
CA GLN A 33 8.58 8.44 15.71
C GLN A 33 7.99 7.01 15.75
N SER A 34 7.09 6.66 14.82
CA SER A 34 6.67 5.26 14.68
C SER A 34 7.86 4.40 14.24
N ASN A 35 8.29 3.47 15.09
CA ASN A 35 9.35 2.53 14.76
C ASN A 35 8.77 1.45 13.85
N PRO A 36 9.20 1.36 12.57
CA PRO A 36 8.61 0.39 11.63
C PRO A 36 8.85 -1.07 12.03
N LEU A 37 9.80 -1.32 12.94
CA LEU A 37 10.04 -2.66 13.48
C LEU A 37 8.91 -3.14 14.40
N LEU A 38 8.11 -2.22 14.95
CA LEU A 38 7.04 -2.50 15.90
C LEU A 38 5.64 -2.44 15.27
N ASP A 39 5.51 -1.92 14.05
CA ASP A 39 4.23 -1.64 13.39
C ASP A 39 3.78 -2.74 12.40
N SER A 40 4.24 -3.98 12.60
CA SER A 40 3.95 -5.13 11.74
C SER A 40 4.25 -4.90 10.25
N LYS A 41 5.33 -4.20 9.91
CA LYS A 41 5.69 -3.84 8.54
C LYS A 41 6.80 -4.74 7.97
N GLU A 42 6.56 -5.16 6.73
CA GLU A 42 7.42 -5.32 5.54
C GLU A 42 8.78 -4.60 5.45
N VAL A 43 9.32 -3.99 6.51
CA VAL A 43 10.33 -2.93 6.41
C VAL A 43 11.72 -3.44 6.04
N LEU A 44 12.13 -4.63 6.50
CA LEU A 44 13.41 -5.20 6.07
C LEU A 44 13.31 -5.65 4.62
N ASN A 45 12.18 -6.26 4.24
CA ASN A 45 11.96 -6.61 2.84
C ASN A 45 11.97 -5.36 1.95
N TYR A 46 11.27 -4.31 2.37
CA TYR A 46 11.23 -3.04 1.67
C TYR A 46 12.63 -2.46 1.46
N LEU A 47 13.43 -2.33 2.54
CA LEU A 47 14.76 -1.72 2.48
C LEU A 47 15.77 -2.55 1.66
N PHE A 48 15.79 -3.87 1.84
CA PHE A 48 16.84 -4.74 1.28
C PHE A 48 16.50 -5.40 -0.06
N TRP A 49 15.23 -5.53 -0.39
CA TRP A 49 14.75 -6.26 -1.58
C TRP A 49 14.03 -5.38 -2.59
N THR A 50 14.02 -4.06 -2.42
CA THR A 50 13.49 -3.15 -3.43
C THR A 50 14.60 -2.67 -4.35
N LYS A 51 14.42 -2.85 -5.66
CA LYS A 51 15.33 -2.32 -6.69
C LYS A 51 15.09 -0.82 -6.86
N ASP A 52 15.77 -0.02 -6.05
CA ASP A 52 15.67 1.44 -5.98
C ASP A 52 17.05 2.01 -5.57
N ASP A 53 17.58 2.97 -6.35
CA ASP A 53 18.92 3.52 -6.13
C ASP A 53 19.06 4.27 -4.81
N LYS A 54 17.98 4.90 -4.31
CA LYS A 54 17.99 5.53 -2.98
C LYS A 54 18.09 4.46 -1.91
N LEU A 55 17.26 3.42 -1.97
CA LEU A 55 17.28 2.36 -0.96
C LEU A 55 18.61 1.60 -0.95
N LYS A 56 19.23 1.42 -2.13
CA LYS A 56 20.60 0.90 -2.23
C LYS A 56 21.60 1.78 -1.49
N ALA A 57 21.50 3.11 -1.63
CA ALA A 57 22.35 4.05 -0.89
C ALA A 57 22.05 4.00 0.62
N ASP A 58 20.79 3.91 1.04
CA ASP A 58 20.39 3.80 2.44
C ASP A 58 20.96 2.53 3.11
N VAL A 59 20.96 1.39 2.40
CA VAL A 59 21.59 0.15 2.89
C VAL A 59 23.10 0.32 3.10
N ALA A 60 23.79 1.04 2.21
CA ALA A 60 25.22 1.33 2.37
C ALA A 60 25.49 2.28 3.55
N LEU A 61 24.60 3.26 3.76
CA LEU A 61 24.65 4.16 4.91
C LEU A 61 24.40 3.41 6.23
N LEU A 62 23.43 2.50 6.28
CA LEU A 62 23.20 1.62 7.43
C LEU A 62 24.46 0.85 7.81
N GLN A 63 25.10 0.19 6.84
CA GLN A 63 26.30 -0.60 7.07
C GLN A 63 27.41 0.24 7.69
N THR A 64 27.67 1.41 7.09
CA THR A 64 28.74 2.32 7.52
C THR A 64 28.43 2.93 8.89
N ALA A 65 27.21 3.41 9.10
CA ALA A 65 26.79 4.09 10.32
C ALA A 65 26.90 3.21 11.56
N LEU A 66 26.65 1.91 11.43
CA LEU A 66 26.64 0.96 12.54
C LEU A 66 27.86 0.02 12.56
N GLY A 67 28.79 0.17 11.61
CA GLY A 67 29.96 -0.70 11.49
C GLY A 67 29.57 -2.19 11.37
N LEU A 68 28.57 -2.50 10.54
CA LEU A 68 28.09 -3.86 10.33
C LEU A 68 29.02 -4.62 9.36
N SER A 69 29.32 -5.88 9.69
CA SER A 69 30.09 -6.74 8.79
C SER A 69 29.25 -7.14 7.57
N ASP A 70 29.91 -7.52 6.47
CA ASP A 70 29.22 -8.04 5.28
C ASP A 70 28.36 -9.27 5.59
N GLN A 71 28.79 -10.09 6.56
CA GLN A 71 28.01 -11.21 7.05
C GLN A 71 26.73 -10.74 7.75
N GLN A 72 26.81 -9.73 8.63
CA GLN A 72 25.63 -9.15 9.27
C GLN A 72 24.67 -8.55 8.24
N MET A 73 25.19 -7.83 7.23
CA MET A 73 24.37 -7.27 6.14
C MET A 73 23.68 -8.36 5.30
N THR A 74 24.39 -9.46 5.02
CA THR A 74 23.81 -10.62 4.32
C THR A 74 22.68 -11.24 5.14
N GLN A 75 22.90 -11.41 6.45
CA GLN A 75 21.88 -11.97 7.35
C GLN A 75 20.67 -11.05 7.50
N LEU A 76 20.85 -9.72 7.53
CA LEU A 76 19.75 -8.75 7.51
C LEU A 76 18.94 -8.84 6.21
N LYS A 77 19.61 -8.94 5.06
CA LYS A 77 18.96 -9.16 3.77
C LYS A 77 18.16 -10.47 3.76
N ASP A 78 18.72 -11.56 4.27
CA ASP A 78 18.02 -12.85 4.38
C ASP A 78 16.81 -12.76 5.31
N MET A 79 16.90 -12.01 6.41
CA MET A 79 15.76 -11.73 7.28
C MET A 79 14.65 -10.97 6.55
N GLY A 80 15.00 -10.00 5.70
CA GLY A 80 14.02 -9.31 4.83
C GLY A 80 13.33 -10.25 3.85
N LEU A 81 14.00 -11.29 3.35
CA LEU A 81 13.34 -12.30 2.52
C LEU A 81 12.41 -13.21 3.34
N LYS A 82 12.86 -13.65 4.52
CA LYS A 82 12.05 -14.46 5.45
C LYS A 82 10.79 -13.72 5.90
N GLU A 83 10.90 -12.41 6.12
CA GLU A 83 9.78 -11.51 6.44
C GLU A 83 8.72 -11.57 5.35
N ARG A 84 9.10 -11.32 4.08
CA ARG A 84 8.19 -11.41 2.93
C ARG A 84 7.54 -12.78 2.77
N ASN A 85 8.34 -13.84 2.86
CA ASN A 85 7.84 -15.21 2.72
C ASN A 85 6.80 -15.54 3.81
N SER A 86 7.06 -15.14 5.04
CA SER A 86 6.16 -15.37 6.18
C SER A 86 4.88 -14.54 6.05
N ALA A 87 5.01 -13.28 5.65
CA ALA A 87 3.87 -12.38 5.44
C ALA A 87 2.98 -12.89 4.30
N ARG A 88 3.58 -13.35 3.20
CA ARG A 88 2.86 -13.97 2.07
C ARG A 88 2.15 -15.25 2.47
N ALA A 89 2.80 -16.12 3.25
CA ALA A 89 2.16 -17.33 3.78
C ALA A 89 0.94 -17.00 4.65
N LEU A 90 1.02 -15.95 5.47
CA LEU A 90 -0.11 -15.47 6.27
C LEU A 90 -1.23 -14.88 5.40
N GLN A 91 -0.90 -14.11 4.34
CA GLN A 91 -1.88 -13.59 3.38
C GLN A 91 -2.66 -14.71 2.68
N LEU A 92 -1.99 -15.80 2.27
CA LEU A 92 -2.64 -16.95 1.63
C LEU A 92 -3.62 -17.66 2.57
N GLN A 93 -3.37 -17.64 3.89
CA GLN A 93 -4.26 -18.21 4.90
C GLN A 93 -5.41 -17.27 5.31
N SER A 94 -5.42 -16.04 4.82
CA SER A 94 -6.28 -14.98 5.35
C SER A 94 -7.78 -15.28 5.25
N GLN A 95 -8.21 -16.06 4.26
CA GLN A 95 -9.63 -16.45 4.12
C GLN A 95 -10.09 -17.44 5.19
N SER A 96 -9.16 -18.19 5.81
CA SER A 96 -9.46 -19.14 6.89
C SER A 96 -9.34 -18.54 8.30
N LEU A 97 -8.96 -17.26 8.41
CA LEU A 97 -8.71 -16.59 9.68
C LEU A 97 -9.75 -15.51 9.93
N THR A 98 -10.10 -15.33 11.20
CA THR A 98 -10.76 -14.09 11.61
C THR A 98 -9.76 -12.92 11.50
N VAL A 99 -10.28 -11.70 11.39
CA VAL A 99 -9.45 -10.48 11.34
C VAL A 99 -8.52 -10.36 12.55
N ASP A 100 -9.03 -10.64 13.74
CA ASP A 100 -8.23 -10.63 14.97
C ASP A 100 -7.13 -11.70 14.96
N SER A 101 -7.45 -12.91 14.49
CA SER A 101 -6.47 -13.99 14.37
C SER A 101 -5.37 -13.66 13.35
N TYR A 102 -5.74 -13.04 12.24
CA TYR A 102 -4.79 -12.57 11.23
C TYR A 102 -3.85 -11.52 11.83
N ASN A 103 -4.41 -10.50 12.48
CA ASN A 103 -3.65 -9.39 13.06
C ASN A 103 -2.71 -9.87 14.19
N ALA A 104 -3.18 -10.77 15.06
CA ALA A 104 -2.35 -11.36 16.11
C ALA A 104 -1.20 -12.22 15.53
N LYS A 105 -1.45 -12.95 14.44
CA LYS A 105 -0.40 -13.71 13.73
C LYS A 105 0.61 -12.78 13.06
N ALA A 106 0.17 -11.67 12.48
CA ALA A 106 1.07 -10.66 11.95
C ALA A 106 1.96 -10.11 13.07
N ASP A 107 1.40 -9.73 14.22
CA ASP A 107 2.19 -9.25 15.37
C ASP A 107 3.23 -10.25 15.84
N THR A 108 2.83 -11.52 15.98
CA THR A 108 3.74 -12.60 16.36
C THR A 108 4.90 -12.75 15.38
N LEU A 109 4.64 -12.65 14.07
CA LEU A 109 5.66 -12.76 13.02
C LEU A 109 6.74 -11.70 13.21
N PHE A 110 6.35 -10.43 13.40
CA PHE A 110 7.31 -9.33 13.54
C PHE A 110 8.00 -9.30 14.91
N GLN A 111 7.35 -9.80 15.97
CA GLN A 111 8.00 -10.04 17.27
C GLN A 111 9.12 -11.08 17.15
N VAL A 112 8.86 -12.21 16.47
CA VAL A 112 9.88 -13.24 16.21
C VAL A 112 11.04 -12.68 15.38
N ARG A 113 10.73 -11.87 14.36
CA ARG A 113 11.73 -11.15 13.57
C ARG A 113 12.58 -10.23 14.44
N ASN A 114 11.98 -9.45 15.34
CA ASN A 114 12.71 -8.54 16.24
C ASN A 114 13.63 -9.29 17.21
N ALA A 115 13.19 -10.42 17.77
CA ALA A 115 14.05 -11.27 18.60
C ALA A 115 15.26 -11.83 17.82
N ALA A 116 15.06 -12.18 16.55
CA ALA A 116 16.14 -12.61 15.67
C ALA A 116 17.13 -11.46 15.36
N LEU A 117 16.62 -10.24 15.15
CA LEU A 117 17.46 -9.03 14.99
C LEU A 117 18.31 -8.76 16.25
N GLN A 118 17.73 -8.86 17.45
CA GLN A 118 18.46 -8.71 18.71
C GLN A 118 19.60 -9.72 18.83
N SER A 119 19.32 -10.97 18.46
CA SER A 119 20.33 -12.04 18.50
C SER A 119 21.46 -11.81 17.49
N LEU A 120 21.14 -11.30 16.29
CA LEU A 120 22.09 -11.02 15.22
C LEU A 120 22.98 -9.81 15.52
N LEU A 121 22.38 -8.73 16.03
CA LEU A 121 23.02 -7.43 16.16
C LEU A 121 23.63 -7.22 17.55
N GLN A 122 23.17 -7.97 18.56
CA GLN A 122 23.68 -7.94 19.93
C GLN A 122 23.78 -6.50 20.48
N ASP A 123 24.98 -6.04 20.83
CA ASP A 123 25.27 -4.71 21.33
C ASP A 123 24.91 -3.59 20.34
N LYS A 124 24.83 -3.90 19.03
CA LYS A 124 24.41 -2.96 17.99
C LYS A 124 22.91 -2.85 17.80
N TYR A 125 22.09 -3.68 18.46
CA TYR A 125 20.64 -3.71 18.22
C TYR A 125 19.97 -2.38 18.55
N THR A 126 20.30 -1.74 19.68
CA THR A 126 19.70 -0.46 20.07
C THR A 126 19.99 0.62 19.03
N SER A 127 21.24 0.74 18.57
CA SER A 127 21.61 1.70 17.53
C SER A 127 20.96 1.38 16.18
N PHE A 128 20.73 0.10 15.88
CA PHE A 128 19.97 -0.31 14.70
C PHE A 128 18.50 0.10 14.78
N GLU A 129 17.87 -0.08 15.94
CA GLU A 129 16.49 0.32 16.18
C GLU A 129 16.32 1.85 16.05
N GLU A 130 17.23 2.62 16.63
CA GLU A 130 17.29 4.08 16.50
C GLU A 130 17.49 4.51 15.04
N TRP A 131 18.43 3.85 14.34
CA TRP A 131 18.68 4.10 12.93
C TRP A 131 17.44 3.80 12.07
N MET A 132 16.77 2.67 12.28
CA MET A 132 15.56 2.28 11.55
C MET A 132 14.42 3.26 11.79
N THR A 133 14.24 3.71 13.03
CA THR A 133 13.21 4.70 13.40
C THR A 133 13.46 6.02 12.66
N LYS A 134 14.70 6.52 12.68
CA LYS A 134 15.05 7.74 11.96
C LYS A 134 14.94 7.58 10.45
N TRP A 135 15.55 6.54 9.89
CA TRP A 135 15.52 6.28 8.44
C TRP A 135 14.08 6.13 7.94
N TRP A 136 13.19 5.50 8.72
CA TRP A 136 11.79 5.35 8.33
C TRP A 136 11.02 6.67 8.32
N ALA A 137 11.28 7.57 9.26
CA ALA A 137 10.73 8.92 9.21
C ALA A 137 11.19 9.65 7.94
N ASP A 138 12.49 9.60 7.65
CA ASP A 138 13.09 10.22 6.46
C ASP A 138 12.55 9.59 5.15
N GLU A 139 12.40 8.26 5.10
CA GLU A 139 11.83 7.53 3.95
C GLU A 139 10.34 7.84 3.77
N LYS A 140 9.55 7.91 4.84
CA LYS A 140 8.14 8.33 4.78
C LYS A 140 8.03 9.73 4.16
N GLU A 141 8.82 10.67 4.62
CA GLU A 141 8.81 12.05 4.11
C GLU A 141 9.22 12.11 2.63
N TYR A 142 10.36 11.50 2.30
CA TYR A 142 10.86 11.41 0.93
C TYR A 142 9.82 10.78 0.01
N ARG A 143 9.28 9.61 0.38
CA ARG A 143 8.40 8.84 -0.48
C ARG A 143 7.04 9.51 -0.63
N ASN A 144 6.47 10.07 0.44
CA ASN A 144 5.23 10.83 0.31
C ASN A 144 5.40 12.08 -0.56
N THR A 145 6.53 12.77 -0.48
CA THR A 145 6.82 13.92 -1.34
C THR A 145 6.96 13.48 -2.80
N TRP A 146 7.74 12.43 -3.06
CA TRP A 146 7.88 11.85 -4.39
C TRP A 146 6.54 11.41 -4.97
N LEU A 147 5.74 10.67 -4.21
CA LEU A 147 4.43 10.17 -4.62
C LEU A 147 3.41 11.28 -4.86
N LYS A 148 3.41 12.37 -4.08
CA LYS A 148 2.55 13.54 -4.36
C LYS A 148 2.82 14.16 -5.74
N THR A 149 4.05 14.07 -6.25
CA THR A 149 4.35 14.54 -7.62
C THR A 149 3.84 13.58 -8.70
N LYS A 150 3.58 12.32 -8.34
CA LYS A 150 3.10 11.27 -9.24
C LYS A 150 1.57 11.13 -9.19
N TYR A 151 0.98 11.33 -8.02
CA TYR A 151 -0.45 11.24 -7.75
C TYR A 151 -1.05 12.64 -7.69
N SER A 152 -1.86 12.99 -8.66
CA SER A 152 -2.57 14.27 -8.65
C SER A 152 -3.97 14.11 -9.23
N ALA A 153 -4.84 15.10 -8.99
CA ALA A 153 -6.18 15.14 -9.61
C ALA A 153 -6.12 15.15 -11.15
N ASN A 154 -4.97 15.50 -11.72
CA ASN A 154 -4.68 15.48 -13.15
C ASN A 154 -3.67 14.39 -13.53
N ALA A 155 -3.50 13.35 -12.69
CA ALA A 155 -2.71 12.20 -13.09
C ALA A 155 -3.29 11.65 -14.40
N ASP A 156 -2.41 11.31 -15.33
CA ASP A 156 -2.81 10.61 -16.55
C ASP A 156 -3.46 9.30 -16.11
N VAL A 157 -4.80 9.22 -16.13
CA VAL A 157 -5.53 8.02 -15.69
C VAL A 157 -5.07 6.79 -16.48
N PRO A 158 -4.84 6.90 -17.80
CA PRO A 158 -4.11 5.90 -18.54
C PRO A 158 -2.77 5.50 -17.92
N ARG A 159 -1.98 6.39 -17.31
CA ARG A 159 -0.65 6.10 -16.74
C ARG A 159 -0.48 6.63 -15.30
N ILE A 160 -0.52 5.73 -14.33
CA ILE A 160 -0.20 6.04 -12.93
C ILE A 160 1.26 5.69 -12.64
N SER A 161 1.99 6.66 -12.11
CA SER A 161 3.42 6.52 -11.79
C SER A 161 3.63 6.21 -10.32
N GLY A 162 4.69 5.48 -10.00
CA GLY A 162 5.10 5.22 -8.62
C GLY A 162 4.23 4.21 -7.86
N ILE A 163 3.80 3.13 -8.52
CA ILE A 163 3.13 1.99 -7.87
C ILE A 163 4.20 1.04 -7.32
N PHE A 164 4.07 0.64 -6.05
CA PHE A 164 4.95 -0.39 -5.49
C PHE A 164 4.50 -1.78 -5.95
N ALA A 165 5.42 -2.53 -6.54
CA ALA A 165 5.19 -3.86 -7.07
C ALA A 165 5.92 -4.92 -6.24
N THR A 166 5.17 -5.94 -5.84
CA THR A 166 5.68 -7.20 -5.28
C THR A 166 5.56 -8.32 -6.30
N GLN A 167 6.13 -9.49 -5.99
CA GLN A 167 5.96 -10.71 -6.80
C GLN A 167 5.02 -11.71 -6.11
N TYR A 168 4.33 -12.51 -6.94
CA TYR A 168 3.48 -13.63 -6.50
C TYR A 168 3.70 -14.86 -7.39
N ASP A 169 3.32 -16.03 -6.88
CA ASP A 169 3.28 -17.27 -7.67
C ASP A 169 1.87 -17.39 -8.27
N PRO A 170 1.75 -17.39 -9.61
CA PRO A 170 0.46 -17.57 -10.26
C PRO A 170 -0.06 -19.00 -10.06
N ASP A 171 -1.39 -19.16 -10.07
CA ASP A 171 -2.07 -20.46 -9.98
C ASP A 171 -1.56 -21.46 -11.03
N ILE A 172 -1.23 -20.95 -12.24
CA ILE A 172 -0.60 -21.72 -13.30
C ILE A 172 0.86 -21.28 -13.37
N SER A 173 1.76 -22.16 -12.93
CA SER A 173 3.20 -21.94 -12.97
C SER A 173 3.68 -21.51 -14.37
N GLY A 174 4.52 -20.48 -14.41
CA GLY A 174 5.04 -19.90 -15.65
C GLY A 174 4.10 -18.91 -16.35
N SER A 175 2.92 -18.62 -15.79
CA SER A 175 2.02 -17.62 -16.37
C SER A 175 2.65 -16.22 -16.43
N TYR A 176 2.39 -15.52 -17.52
CA TYR A 176 2.80 -14.13 -17.74
C TYR A 176 1.60 -13.21 -17.49
N GLU A 177 1.49 -12.71 -16.27
CA GLU A 177 0.29 -12.03 -15.77
C GLU A 177 0.61 -11.11 -14.58
N VAL A 178 -0.35 -10.26 -14.25
CA VAL A 178 -0.35 -9.45 -13.03
C VAL A 178 -1.59 -9.68 -12.19
N ALA A 179 -1.50 -9.32 -10.91
CA ALA A 179 -2.64 -9.17 -10.02
C ALA A 179 -2.89 -7.68 -9.72
N LEU A 180 -4.15 -7.25 -9.80
CA LEU A 180 -4.58 -5.90 -9.41
C LEU A 180 -5.62 -5.97 -8.30
N PRO A 181 -5.77 -4.91 -7.49
CA PRO A 181 -6.72 -4.87 -6.37
C PRO A 181 -8.16 -4.59 -6.81
N ASP A 182 -8.54 -5.10 -7.98
CA ASP A 182 -9.92 -5.12 -8.48
C ASP A 182 -10.28 -6.51 -8.97
N LYS A 183 -11.04 -7.24 -8.14
CA LYS A 183 -11.48 -8.60 -8.45
C LYS A 183 -12.36 -8.68 -9.70
N TYR A 184 -13.07 -7.62 -10.06
CA TYR A 184 -13.96 -7.62 -11.20
C TYR A 184 -13.19 -7.60 -12.53
N ILE A 185 -11.98 -7.01 -12.54
CA ILE A 185 -11.07 -7.12 -13.70
C ILE A 185 -10.68 -8.58 -13.94
N LYS A 186 -10.26 -9.31 -12.88
CA LYS A 186 -9.97 -10.75 -12.98
C LYS A 186 -11.18 -11.50 -13.52
N PHE A 187 -12.36 -11.26 -12.95
CA PHE A 187 -13.57 -11.97 -13.34
C PHE A 187 -13.93 -11.70 -14.80
N ALA A 188 -13.82 -10.46 -15.27
CA ALA A 188 -14.07 -10.10 -16.66
C ALA A 188 -13.07 -10.79 -17.60
N ASN A 189 -11.77 -10.73 -17.32
CA ASN A 189 -10.73 -11.39 -18.12
C ASN A 189 -10.86 -12.92 -18.16
N LYS A 190 -11.43 -13.54 -17.11
CA LYS A 190 -11.72 -14.98 -17.05
C LYS A 190 -13.09 -15.35 -17.65
N GLY A 191 -13.89 -14.37 -18.09
CA GLY A 191 -15.26 -14.58 -18.59
C GLY A 191 -16.29 -14.90 -17.50
N TRP A 192 -15.96 -14.68 -16.23
CA TRP A 192 -16.80 -14.95 -15.06
C TRP A 192 -17.77 -13.79 -14.77
N ILE A 193 -18.49 -13.34 -15.79
CA ILE A 193 -19.38 -12.16 -15.71
C ILE A 193 -20.49 -12.33 -14.66
N SER A 194 -20.94 -13.56 -14.41
CA SER A 194 -21.89 -13.89 -13.34
C SER A 194 -21.40 -13.50 -11.95
N ASN A 195 -20.08 -13.48 -11.73
CA ASN A 195 -19.44 -13.14 -10.46
C ASN A 195 -19.28 -11.62 -10.26
N ILE A 196 -19.61 -10.82 -11.28
CA ILE A 196 -19.66 -9.36 -11.20
C ILE A 196 -21.11 -8.95 -10.83
N PRO A 197 -21.30 -8.06 -9.85
CA PRO A 197 -22.62 -7.53 -9.49
C PRO A 197 -23.35 -6.99 -10.72
N VAL A 198 -24.65 -7.25 -10.83
CA VAL A 198 -25.47 -6.91 -12.02
C VAL A 198 -25.28 -5.45 -12.44
N GLN A 199 -25.25 -4.54 -11.47
CA GLN A 199 -25.09 -3.11 -11.68
C GLN A 199 -23.71 -2.69 -12.20
N LEU A 200 -22.68 -3.53 -12.08
CA LEU A 200 -21.32 -3.26 -12.57
C LEU A 200 -20.99 -3.97 -13.89
N ARG A 201 -21.82 -4.92 -14.35
CA ARG A 201 -21.50 -5.73 -15.55
C ARG A 201 -21.33 -4.91 -16.83
N GLY A 202 -22.05 -3.79 -16.96
CA GLY A 202 -21.92 -2.90 -18.11
C GLY A 202 -20.59 -2.14 -18.16
N THR A 203 -19.97 -1.94 -17.00
CA THR A 203 -18.66 -1.30 -16.83
C THR A 203 -17.55 -2.28 -17.20
N TYR A 204 -17.61 -3.50 -16.66
CA TYR A 204 -16.58 -4.53 -16.84
C TYR A 204 -16.74 -5.36 -18.15
N GLY A 205 -17.05 -4.69 -19.26
CA GLY A 205 -17.24 -5.27 -20.59
C GLY A 205 -15.95 -5.55 -21.37
N ASN A 206 -16.05 -5.72 -22.70
CA ASN A 206 -14.93 -6.01 -23.62
C ASN A 206 -14.23 -4.68 -24.01
N PRO A 207 -12.89 -4.57 -24.10
CA PRO A 207 -11.90 -5.61 -24.40
C PRO A 207 -11.28 -6.27 -23.15
N LYS A 208 -10.31 -7.16 -23.37
CA LYS A 208 -9.45 -7.70 -22.31
C LYS A 208 -8.69 -6.56 -21.60
N TYR A 209 -8.72 -6.58 -20.27
CA TYR A 209 -8.01 -5.64 -19.43
C TYR A 209 -6.53 -6.03 -19.33
N VAL A 210 -5.66 -5.13 -19.77
CA VAL A 210 -4.22 -5.34 -19.75
C VAL A 210 -3.52 -4.11 -19.17
N VAL A 211 -2.28 -4.31 -18.73
CA VAL A 211 -1.41 -3.22 -18.31
C VAL A 211 -0.11 -3.23 -19.09
N ASN A 212 0.44 -2.04 -19.29
CA ASN A 212 1.83 -1.84 -19.67
C ASN A 212 2.59 -1.39 -18.41
N VAL A 213 3.60 -2.15 -18.01
CA VAL A 213 4.40 -1.88 -16.82
C VAL A 213 5.76 -1.38 -17.24
N TYR A 214 6.24 -0.31 -16.62
CA TYR A 214 7.53 0.31 -16.88
C TYR A 214 8.33 0.38 -15.58
N ASN A 215 9.57 -0.10 -15.61
CA ASN A 215 10.48 0.03 -14.47
C ASN A 215 11.48 1.17 -14.74
N PRO A 216 11.35 2.33 -14.06
CA PRO A 216 12.24 3.46 -14.29
C PRO A 216 13.69 3.18 -13.89
N ASN A 217 13.94 2.29 -12.92
CA ASN A 217 15.30 1.96 -12.45
C ASN A 217 16.06 1.04 -13.43
N THR A 218 15.36 0.33 -14.30
CA THR A 218 15.99 -0.57 -15.29
C THR A 218 15.74 -0.15 -16.73
N VAL A 219 14.87 0.84 -16.96
CA VAL A 219 14.42 1.29 -18.29
C VAL A 219 13.78 0.16 -19.11
N LYS A 220 13.29 -0.90 -18.44
CA LYS A 220 12.62 -2.04 -19.08
C LYS A 220 11.10 -1.90 -18.97
N SER A 221 10.40 -2.54 -19.90
CA SER A 221 8.94 -2.54 -19.95
C SER A 221 8.37 -3.91 -20.29
N ALA A 222 7.24 -4.25 -19.68
CA ALA A 222 6.39 -5.38 -20.01
C ALA A 222 5.05 -4.84 -20.56
N LEU A 223 4.69 -5.18 -21.79
CA LEU A 223 3.54 -4.59 -22.49
C LEU A 223 2.41 -5.60 -22.67
N GLY A 224 1.17 -5.13 -22.63
CA GLY A 224 -0.03 -5.94 -22.88
C GLY A 224 -0.22 -7.08 -21.88
N VAL A 225 0.19 -6.90 -20.63
CA VAL A 225 0.16 -7.95 -19.61
C VAL A 225 -1.26 -8.11 -19.08
N GLU A 226 -1.83 -9.30 -19.22
CA GLU A 226 -3.19 -9.60 -18.77
C GLU A 226 -3.29 -9.60 -17.24
N VAL A 227 -4.38 -9.03 -16.72
CA VAL A 227 -4.73 -9.10 -15.30
C VAL A 227 -5.50 -10.41 -15.06
N LYS A 228 -4.90 -11.36 -14.36
CA LYS A 228 -5.48 -12.71 -14.17
C LYS A 228 -5.67 -13.12 -12.72
N ASP A 229 -5.16 -12.31 -11.79
CA ASP A 229 -5.38 -12.51 -10.37
C ASP A 229 -5.80 -11.23 -9.65
N VAL A 230 -6.15 -11.36 -8.37
CA VAL A 230 -6.55 -10.26 -7.49
C VAL A 230 -5.53 -10.10 -6.37
N GLY A 231 -5.06 -8.89 -6.16
CA GLY A 231 -4.09 -8.61 -5.10
C GLY A 231 -3.32 -7.32 -5.35
N PRO A 232 -2.37 -6.98 -4.47
CA PRO A 232 -1.98 -7.74 -3.27
C PRO A 232 -2.90 -7.55 -2.06
N TRP A 233 -3.55 -6.39 -1.98
CA TRP A 233 -4.42 -5.98 -0.88
C TRP A 233 -5.74 -5.43 -1.43
N ASN A 234 -6.76 -5.25 -0.59
CA ASN A 234 -7.97 -4.49 -0.94
C ASN A 234 -8.59 -4.87 -2.30
N VAL A 235 -9.17 -6.07 -2.43
CA VAL A 235 -9.73 -6.62 -3.70
C VAL A 235 -10.81 -5.76 -4.41
N ASP A 236 -11.21 -4.64 -3.80
CA ASP A 236 -12.18 -3.66 -4.31
C ASP A 236 -11.56 -2.25 -4.42
N ASP A 237 -10.24 -2.10 -4.41
CA ASP A 237 -9.53 -0.82 -4.55
C ASP A 237 -9.13 -0.57 -6.01
N ASN A 238 -10.09 -0.13 -6.82
CA ASN A 238 -9.87 0.41 -8.16
C ASN A 238 -9.26 1.82 -8.10
N TYR A 239 -8.03 1.96 -7.59
CA TYR A 239 -7.39 3.25 -7.31
C TYR A 239 -7.09 4.11 -8.55
N TRP A 240 -7.23 3.55 -9.75
CA TRP A 240 -7.20 4.28 -11.03
C TRP A 240 -8.51 4.99 -11.34
N ASP A 241 -9.60 4.65 -10.66
CA ASP A 241 -10.88 5.30 -10.83
C ASP A 241 -11.06 6.49 -9.88
N THR A 242 -11.81 7.49 -10.34
CA THR A 242 -12.18 8.63 -9.50
C THR A 242 -13.36 8.28 -8.61
N ALA A 243 -13.55 9.03 -7.51
CA ALA A 243 -14.68 8.84 -6.61
C ALA A 243 -16.05 9.16 -7.27
N ASN A 244 -16.06 9.92 -8.37
CA ASN A 244 -17.27 10.43 -9.02
C ASN A 244 -17.45 9.97 -10.48
N GLY A 245 -16.66 8.97 -10.92
CA GLY A 245 -16.72 8.45 -12.29
C GLY A 245 -17.88 7.48 -12.53
N SER A 246 -17.98 6.95 -13.76
CA SER A 246 -18.92 5.88 -14.13
C SER A 246 -18.65 4.56 -13.41
N ASN A 247 -17.40 4.32 -13.03
CA ASN A 247 -16.97 3.25 -12.14
C ASN A 247 -16.38 3.84 -10.84
N PRO A 248 -17.20 4.34 -9.89
CA PRO A 248 -16.67 5.00 -8.71
C PRO A 248 -15.65 4.13 -7.96
N ARG A 249 -14.58 4.75 -7.47
CA ARG A 249 -13.63 4.07 -6.58
C ARG A 249 -14.36 3.47 -5.37
N ARG A 250 -14.33 2.14 -5.22
CA ARG A 250 -15.15 1.39 -4.25
C ARG A 250 -14.53 1.36 -2.86
N PHE A 251 -13.21 1.36 -2.75
CA PHE A 251 -12.49 1.50 -1.48
C PHE A 251 -11.45 2.61 -1.56
N GLY A 252 -11.35 3.44 -0.52
CA GLY A 252 -10.41 4.56 -0.52
C GLY A 252 -10.83 5.78 -1.34
N SER A 253 -12.13 6.04 -1.50
CA SER A 253 -12.67 7.18 -2.27
C SER A 253 -12.18 8.57 -1.82
N GLY A 254 -11.71 8.70 -0.58
CA GLY A 254 -11.08 9.94 -0.07
C GLY A 254 -9.59 10.08 -0.36
N LEU A 255 -8.94 9.07 -0.95
CA LEU A 255 -7.53 9.12 -1.34
C LEU A 255 -7.38 9.79 -2.70
N ALA A 256 -6.22 10.40 -2.94
CA ALA A 256 -5.88 10.97 -4.23
C ALA A 256 -5.93 9.90 -5.34
N LEU A 257 -6.30 10.33 -6.55
CA LEU A 257 -6.32 9.47 -7.73
C LEU A 257 -4.95 8.83 -7.96
N GLY A 258 -4.96 7.53 -8.25
CA GLY A 258 -3.75 6.74 -8.44
C GLY A 258 -3.05 6.30 -7.16
N THR A 259 -3.51 6.73 -5.96
CA THR A 259 -2.93 6.27 -4.69
C THR A 259 -3.53 4.93 -4.28
N PRO A 260 -2.77 3.81 -4.27
CA PRO A 260 -3.29 2.56 -3.72
C PRO A 260 -3.56 2.71 -2.22
N ALA A 261 -4.68 2.16 -1.76
CA ALA A 261 -5.06 2.22 -0.35
C ALA A 261 -4.06 1.49 0.56
N SER A 262 -3.41 0.44 0.04
CA SER A 262 -2.29 -0.24 0.71
C SER A 262 -1.08 0.67 0.90
N THR A 263 -0.70 1.46 -0.11
CA THR A 263 0.39 2.43 0.01
C THR A 263 0.05 3.49 1.08
N ALA A 264 -1.17 4.01 1.08
CA ALA A 264 -1.62 4.97 2.09
C ALA A 264 -1.66 4.37 3.51
N ALA A 265 -2.14 3.14 3.66
CA ALA A 265 -2.14 2.43 4.93
C ALA A 265 -0.72 2.18 5.45
N TYR A 266 0.20 1.78 4.56
CA TYR A 266 1.58 1.45 4.91
C TYR A 266 2.38 2.67 5.37
N TYR A 267 2.34 3.78 4.62
CA TYR A 267 3.14 4.98 4.92
C TYR A 267 2.46 5.94 5.90
N ASN A 268 1.14 6.10 5.80
CA ASN A 268 0.41 7.20 6.44
C ASN A 268 -0.60 6.73 7.48
N ASN A 269 -0.55 5.44 7.84
CA ASN A 269 -1.49 4.82 8.77
C ASN A 269 -2.96 5.05 8.37
N TRP A 270 -3.23 5.30 7.08
CA TRP A 270 -4.58 5.50 6.58
C TRP A 270 -5.42 4.25 6.85
N ASN A 271 -6.69 4.44 7.20
CA ASN A 271 -7.56 3.36 7.69
C ASN A 271 -6.92 2.56 8.86
N ASN A 272 -6.21 3.25 9.75
CA ASN A 272 -5.46 2.65 10.87
C ASN A 272 -4.45 1.59 10.43
N GLY A 273 -3.83 1.77 9.26
CA GLY A 273 -2.86 0.83 8.71
C GLY A 273 -3.48 -0.50 8.26
N LYS A 274 -4.79 -0.51 8.02
CA LYS A 274 -5.55 -1.72 7.70
C LYS A 274 -6.16 -1.68 6.30
N ASP A 275 -6.40 -2.86 5.76
CA ASP A 275 -7.11 -3.07 4.50
C ASP A 275 -8.64 -2.96 4.68
N ALA A 276 -9.39 -3.14 3.59
CA ALA A 276 -10.86 -3.06 3.57
C ALA A 276 -11.55 -4.09 4.48
N GLN A 277 -10.84 -5.17 4.85
CA GLN A 277 -11.31 -6.21 5.75
C GLN A 277 -10.87 -5.97 7.21
N GLY A 278 -10.10 -4.92 7.50
CA GLY A 278 -9.58 -4.61 8.84
C GLY A 278 -8.29 -5.37 9.20
N ARG A 279 -7.66 -6.03 8.23
CA ARG A 279 -6.37 -6.72 8.40
C ARG A 279 -5.22 -5.73 8.26
N LYS A 280 -4.17 -5.88 9.06
CA LYS A 280 -2.96 -5.05 8.98
C LYS A 280 -2.32 -5.17 7.59
N VAL A 281 -2.05 -4.03 6.96
CA VAL A 281 -1.33 -3.96 5.68
C VAL A 281 0.17 -4.07 5.98
N LEU A 282 0.78 -5.13 5.48
CA LEU A 282 2.18 -5.47 5.80
C LEU A 282 3.18 -4.85 4.82
N ASN A 283 2.76 -4.53 3.59
CA ASN A 283 3.59 -3.90 2.56
C ASN A 283 2.76 -2.92 1.69
N PRO A 284 3.38 -1.96 0.99
CA PRO A 284 2.65 -0.91 0.27
C PRO A 284 2.15 -1.31 -1.12
N ALA A 285 2.19 -2.59 -1.49
CA ALA A 285 2.04 -3.01 -2.87
C ALA A 285 0.65 -2.67 -3.45
N GLY A 286 0.65 -2.13 -4.67
CA GLY A 286 -0.56 -1.81 -5.44
C GLY A 286 -0.76 -2.70 -6.66
N ILE A 287 0.17 -3.63 -6.91
CA ILE A 287 0.18 -4.60 -8.00
C ILE A 287 1.13 -5.74 -7.62
N ASP A 288 0.77 -6.97 -8.00
CA ASP A 288 1.70 -8.11 -7.97
C ASP A 288 2.08 -8.55 -9.39
N LEU A 289 3.35 -8.89 -9.57
CA LEU A 289 3.93 -9.33 -10.84
C LEU A 289 4.18 -10.84 -10.79
N SER A 290 3.82 -11.57 -11.85
CA SER A 290 4.30 -12.93 -12.00
C SER A 290 5.83 -12.94 -12.23
N PRO A 291 6.53 -14.07 -11.96
CA PRO A 291 7.99 -14.12 -12.10
C PRO A 291 8.48 -13.75 -13.51
N GLY A 292 7.74 -14.12 -14.56
CA GLY A 292 8.08 -13.79 -15.95
C GLY A 292 7.98 -12.29 -16.24
N VAL A 293 6.98 -11.61 -15.69
CA VAL A 293 6.81 -10.15 -15.81
C VAL A 293 7.92 -9.43 -15.05
N ALA A 294 8.20 -9.86 -13.81
CA ALA A 294 9.27 -9.31 -13.00
C ALA A 294 10.65 -9.43 -13.69
N ALA A 295 10.95 -10.61 -14.26
CA ALA A 295 12.18 -10.82 -15.03
C ALA A 295 12.27 -9.92 -16.26
N THR A 296 11.16 -9.71 -16.98
CA THR A 296 11.09 -8.77 -18.12
C THR A 296 11.43 -7.34 -17.69
N LEU A 297 10.99 -6.94 -16.50
CA LEU A 297 11.27 -5.63 -15.89
C LEU A 297 12.69 -5.55 -15.27
N GLY A 298 13.50 -6.60 -15.39
CA GLY A 298 14.86 -6.63 -14.87
C GLY A 298 14.96 -6.81 -13.35
N LEU A 299 13.92 -7.37 -12.74
CA LEU A 299 13.91 -7.75 -11.32
C LEU A 299 14.41 -9.18 -11.15
N ALA A 300 15.20 -9.43 -10.11
CA ALA A 300 15.50 -10.79 -9.67
C ALA A 300 14.30 -11.40 -8.93
N THR A 301 14.33 -12.70 -8.69
CA THR A 301 13.29 -13.38 -7.89
C THR A 301 13.16 -12.71 -6.52
N ASN A 302 11.91 -12.40 -6.14
CA ASN A 302 11.55 -11.69 -4.89
C ASN A 302 11.99 -10.22 -4.79
N GLU A 303 12.63 -9.64 -5.81
CA GLU A 303 12.87 -8.19 -5.82
C GLU A 303 11.55 -7.43 -6.06
N ASN A 304 11.33 -6.40 -5.26
CA ASN A 304 10.27 -5.43 -5.43
C ASN A 304 10.75 -4.25 -6.25
N ALA A 305 9.83 -3.42 -6.73
CA ALA A 305 10.18 -2.15 -7.37
C ALA A 305 9.08 -1.12 -7.27
N TRP A 306 9.47 0.15 -7.36
CA TRP A 306 8.56 1.21 -7.75
C TRP A 306 8.48 1.26 -9.28
N ILE A 307 7.29 1.15 -9.83
CA ILE A 307 7.03 1.08 -11.28
C ILE A 307 6.02 2.13 -11.72
N ASP A 308 5.96 2.39 -13.01
CA ASP A 308 4.85 3.10 -13.64
C ASP A 308 3.95 2.08 -14.33
N VAL A 309 2.64 2.24 -14.18
CA VAL A 309 1.64 1.36 -14.77
C VAL A 309 0.77 2.19 -15.68
N ARG A 310 0.74 1.81 -16.96
CA ARG A 310 -0.28 2.27 -17.88
C ARG A 310 -1.37 1.23 -17.99
N TYR A 311 -2.59 1.60 -17.66
CA TYR A 311 -3.72 0.70 -17.73
C TYR A 311 -4.46 0.92 -19.03
N GLU A 312 -4.54 -0.14 -19.84
CA GLU A 312 -5.19 -0.10 -21.14
C GLU A 312 -6.59 -0.67 -20.99
N TYR A 313 -7.57 0.07 -21.51
CA TYR A 313 -8.96 -0.34 -21.57
C TYR A 313 -9.62 -0.58 -20.20
N LEU A 314 -9.19 0.12 -19.14
CA LEU A 314 -9.89 0.01 -17.86
C LEU A 314 -11.34 0.50 -17.93
N PRO A 315 -12.23 -0.08 -17.10
CA PRO A 315 -13.68 0.16 -17.12
C PRO A 315 -14.11 1.60 -16.83
#